data_AF-A8AB10-F1
#
_entry.id   AF-A8AB10-F1
#
_cell.length_a   1.000
_cell.length_b   1.000
_cell.length_c   1.000
_cell.angle_alpha   90.00
_cell.angle_beta   90.00
_cell.angle_gamma   90.00
#
_symmetry.space_group_name_H-M   'P 1'
#
loop_
_entity.id
_entity.type
_entity.pdbx_description
1 polymer ?
#
loop_
_entity_poly.entity_id
_entity_poly.type
_entity_poly.pdbx_seq_one_letter_code
_entity_poly.pdbx_strand_id
1 'polypeptide(L)'
;MRESAEVFEKLAKRAQVTVIFSKAGYEVAKLYGVLKKFEVATGGYYRELEVDPKPLSHVYGRVMRRAYDAVVVAPMTANTAAKFVLGIADNLVTTALAMARKAGVEILALPTDAPWVKSTTLPCVINDCVGCEACPPQASCPTGAIVGDRVRRILLERCVGCEACVGKCPFGAISCFSEAPFEVHELELEILKKLEKWARVLKSPRELAAALGVR
;
A
#
# COMPACT_ATOMS: atom_id res chain seq x y z
N MET A 1 -3.46 3.53 0.33
CA MET A 1 -2.58 2.87 1.34
C MET A 1 -3.03 3.14 2.77
N ARG A 2 -3.16 4.42 3.20
CA ARG A 2 -3.56 4.77 4.58
C ARG A 2 -4.92 4.17 4.99
N GLU A 3 -5.93 4.32 4.16
CA GLU A 3 -7.27 3.78 4.42
C GLU A 3 -7.28 2.24 4.50
N SER A 4 -6.49 1.56 3.65
CA SER A 4 -6.34 0.11 3.71
C SER A 4 -5.71 -0.34 5.04
N ALA A 5 -4.75 0.43 5.56
CA ALA A 5 -4.16 0.16 6.88
C ALA A 5 -5.17 0.35 8.02
N GLU A 6 -6.09 1.31 7.92
CA GLU A 6 -7.17 1.49 8.90
C GLU A 6 -8.15 0.31 8.92
N VAL A 7 -8.53 -0.21 7.75
CA VAL A 7 -9.36 -1.41 7.65
C VAL A 7 -8.63 -2.62 8.25
N PHE A 8 -7.33 -2.75 7.97
CA PHE A 8 -6.49 -3.77 8.58
C PHE A 8 -6.47 -3.69 10.11
N GLU A 9 -6.29 -2.50 10.69
CA GLU A 9 -6.27 -2.33 12.15
C GLU A 9 -7.59 -2.77 12.81
N LYS A 10 -8.72 -2.52 12.16
CA LYS A 10 -10.04 -3.00 12.62
C LYS A 10 -10.13 -4.52 12.52
N LEU A 11 -9.66 -5.11 11.42
CA LEU A 11 -9.67 -6.56 11.19
C LEU A 11 -8.76 -7.31 12.18
N ALA A 12 -7.56 -6.82 12.42
CA ALA A 12 -6.57 -7.48 13.28
C ALA A 12 -7.02 -7.62 14.75
N LYS A 13 -8.00 -6.80 15.19
CA LYS A 13 -8.64 -6.93 16.51
C LYS A 13 -9.63 -8.08 16.60
N ARG A 14 -10.11 -8.61 15.47
CA ARG A 14 -11.19 -9.61 15.40
C ARG A 14 -10.77 -10.92 14.75
N ALA A 15 -9.70 -10.92 13.97
CA ALA A 15 -9.22 -12.09 13.23
C ALA A 15 -7.70 -12.26 13.34
N GLN A 16 -7.21 -13.45 13.01
CA GLN A 16 -5.79 -13.65 12.75
C GLN A 16 -5.50 -13.16 11.33
N VAL A 17 -4.57 -12.20 11.22
CA VAL A 17 -4.24 -11.58 9.94
C VAL A 17 -2.74 -11.71 9.71
N THR A 18 -2.39 -12.47 8.67
CA THR A 18 -1.02 -12.53 8.15
C THR A 18 -0.85 -11.44 7.10
N VAL A 19 0.19 -10.62 7.26
CA VAL A 19 0.52 -9.51 6.37
C VAL A 19 1.70 -9.91 5.50
N ILE A 20 1.53 -9.75 4.19
CA ILE A 20 2.61 -9.92 3.23
C ILE A 20 2.79 -8.63 2.43
N PHE A 21 4.04 -8.21 2.26
CA PHE A 21 4.40 -7.06 1.43
C PHE A 21 5.23 -7.51 0.24
N SER A 22 4.95 -6.94 -0.94
CA SER A 22 5.97 -6.83 -1.98
C SER A 22 7.05 -5.84 -1.51
N LYS A 23 8.26 -5.91 -2.07
CA LYS A 23 9.32 -4.94 -1.75
C LYS A 23 8.86 -3.49 -1.91
N ALA A 24 8.16 -3.19 -3.00
CA ALA A 24 7.60 -1.86 -3.24
C ALA A 24 6.48 -1.52 -2.24
N GLY A 25 5.60 -2.46 -1.92
CA GLY A 25 4.52 -2.25 -0.95
C GLY A 25 5.04 -1.92 0.45
N TYR A 26 6.15 -2.53 0.87
CA TYR A 26 6.80 -2.24 2.14
C TYR A 26 7.37 -0.81 2.20
N GLU A 27 8.11 -0.40 1.18
CA GLU A 27 8.64 0.97 1.09
C GLU A 27 7.51 2.01 1.02
N VAL A 28 6.43 1.71 0.30
CA VAL A 28 5.23 2.57 0.25
C VAL A 28 4.55 2.62 1.62
N ALA A 29 4.44 1.52 2.35
CA ALA A 29 3.87 1.52 3.72
C ALA A 29 4.66 2.45 4.65
N LYS A 30 5.99 2.43 4.54
CA LYS A 30 6.90 3.31 5.28
C LYS A 30 6.73 4.77 4.85
N LEU A 31 6.75 5.04 3.55
CA LEU A 31 6.59 6.39 2.97
C LEU A 31 5.28 7.06 3.39
N TYR A 32 4.22 6.29 3.58
CA TYR A 32 2.90 6.80 3.99
C TYR A 32 2.68 6.80 5.52
N GLY A 33 3.70 6.43 6.30
CA GLY A 33 3.66 6.46 7.76
C GLY A 33 2.74 5.42 8.40
N VAL A 34 2.44 4.32 7.69
CA VAL A 34 1.50 3.29 8.17
C VAL A 34 2.14 1.95 8.51
N LEU A 35 3.43 1.77 8.20
CA LEU A 35 4.14 0.51 8.48
C LEU A 35 3.96 0.04 9.93
N LYS A 36 4.09 0.96 10.89
CA LYS A 36 3.97 0.67 12.33
C LYS A 36 2.61 0.07 12.73
N LYS A 37 1.54 0.39 12.01
CA LYS A 37 0.20 -0.18 12.24
C LYS A 37 0.20 -1.70 12.02
N PHE A 38 0.93 -2.15 10.99
CA PHE A 38 1.08 -3.57 10.67
C PHE A 38 1.99 -4.28 11.68
N GLU A 39 3.14 -3.66 12.02
CA GLU A 39 4.11 -4.23 12.96
C GLU A 39 3.52 -4.48 14.35
N VAL A 40 2.74 -3.53 14.87
CA VAL A 40 2.12 -3.64 16.21
C VAL A 40 1.05 -4.73 16.27
N ALA A 41 0.35 -4.96 15.15
CA ALA A 41 -0.76 -5.91 15.07
C ALA A 41 -0.33 -7.34 14.69
N THR A 42 0.95 -7.55 14.38
CA THR A 42 1.55 -8.82 13.95
C THR A 42 2.59 -9.32 14.95
N GLY A 43 3.05 -10.57 14.83
CA GLY A 43 4.09 -11.16 15.70
C GLY A 43 3.82 -12.57 16.21
N GLY A 44 2.80 -13.27 15.67
CA GLY A 44 2.44 -14.63 16.11
C GLY A 44 2.10 -15.58 14.97
N TYR A 45 1.73 -16.81 15.30
CA TYR A 45 1.30 -17.82 14.33
C TYR A 45 -0.02 -17.37 13.66
N TYR A 46 -0.06 -17.39 12.32
CA TYR A 46 -1.13 -16.78 11.50
C TYR A 46 -1.27 -15.25 11.66
N ARG A 47 -0.29 -14.61 12.29
CA ARG A 47 -0.15 -13.16 12.44
C ARG A 47 1.23 -12.72 12.01
N GLU A 48 1.81 -13.37 11.01
CA GLU A 48 3.15 -13.03 10.52
C GLU A 48 3.13 -11.70 9.74
N LEU A 49 4.27 -11.01 9.72
CA LEU A 49 4.57 -9.94 8.79
C LEU A 49 5.77 -10.37 7.96
N GLU A 50 5.55 -10.57 6.67
CA GLU A 50 6.59 -11.01 5.74
C GLU A 50 6.76 -10.03 4.60
N VAL A 51 8.01 -9.82 4.20
CA VAL A 51 8.37 -8.89 3.12
C VAL A 51 9.15 -9.65 2.07
N ASP A 52 8.78 -9.42 0.81
CA ASP A 52 9.49 -9.95 -0.36
C ASP A 52 10.93 -9.38 -0.45
N PRO A 53 11.96 -10.18 -0.81
CA PRO A 53 11.88 -11.59 -1.22
C PRO A 53 11.83 -12.56 -0.04
N LYS A 54 10.89 -13.50 -0.08
CA LYS A 54 10.80 -14.61 0.88
C LYS A 54 10.36 -15.91 0.19
N PRO A 55 11.28 -16.58 -0.54
CA PRO A 55 10.94 -17.74 -1.36
C PRO A 55 10.43 -18.94 -0.54
N LEU A 56 10.86 -19.07 0.71
CA LEU A 56 10.46 -20.15 1.63
C LEU A 56 9.31 -19.73 2.57
N SER A 57 8.48 -18.76 2.16
CA SER A 57 7.32 -18.33 2.96
C SER A 57 6.35 -19.49 3.19
N HIS A 58 5.96 -19.70 4.45
CA HIS A 58 4.92 -20.66 4.81
C HIS A 58 3.52 -20.24 4.35
N VAL A 59 3.34 -18.97 3.98
CA VAL A 59 2.04 -18.41 3.56
C VAL A 59 1.51 -19.15 2.35
N TYR A 60 2.37 -19.45 1.36
CA TYR A 60 1.94 -20.13 0.13
C TYR A 60 1.30 -21.49 0.41
N GLY A 61 1.96 -22.31 1.23
CA GLY A 61 1.47 -23.64 1.59
C GLY A 61 0.17 -23.57 2.41
N ARG A 62 0.06 -22.58 3.30
CA ARG A 62 -1.15 -22.35 4.10
C ARG A 62 -2.33 -21.89 3.23
N VAL A 63 -2.12 -20.96 2.30
CA VAL A 63 -3.13 -20.54 1.34
C VAL A 63 -3.57 -21.72 0.47
N MET A 64 -2.62 -22.50 -0.08
CA MET A 64 -2.92 -23.67 -0.90
C MET A 64 -3.74 -24.74 -0.17
N ARG A 65 -3.50 -24.89 1.14
CA ARG A 65 -4.24 -25.81 2.02
C ARG A 65 -5.55 -25.22 2.55
N ARG A 66 -5.96 -24.04 2.06
CA ARG A 66 -7.18 -23.33 2.50
C ARG A 66 -7.20 -23.05 4.01
N ALA A 67 -6.04 -22.76 4.59
CA ALA A 67 -5.92 -22.39 6.01
C ALA A 67 -6.29 -20.92 6.28
N TYR A 68 -6.62 -20.14 5.24
CA TYR A 68 -7.16 -18.80 5.33
C TYR A 68 -8.53 -18.77 4.66
N ASP A 69 -9.49 -18.06 5.24
CA ASP A 69 -10.82 -17.90 4.68
C ASP A 69 -10.80 -17.04 3.40
N ALA A 70 -9.93 -16.03 3.37
CA ALA A 70 -9.76 -15.12 2.23
C ALA A 70 -8.32 -14.62 2.10
N VAL A 71 -7.95 -14.21 0.88
CA VAL A 71 -6.75 -13.44 0.57
C VAL A 71 -7.15 -12.04 0.13
N VAL A 72 -6.63 -11.02 0.82
CA VAL A 72 -6.94 -9.62 0.55
C VAL A 72 -5.72 -8.93 -0.06
N VAL A 73 -5.91 -8.21 -1.16
CA VAL A 73 -4.88 -7.34 -1.74
C VAL A 73 -5.42 -5.91 -1.80
N ALA A 74 -4.94 -5.10 -0.85
CA ALA A 74 -5.43 -3.74 -0.65
C ALA A 74 -4.31 -2.83 -0.10
N PRO A 75 -3.87 -1.80 -0.83
CA PRO A 75 -4.22 -1.51 -2.23
C PRO A 75 -3.63 -2.53 -3.22
N MET A 76 -4.25 -2.67 -4.40
CA MET A 76 -3.78 -3.48 -5.51
C MET A 76 -3.41 -2.58 -6.70
N THR A 77 -2.12 -2.47 -7.00
CA THR A 77 -1.62 -1.67 -8.13
C THR A 77 -1.96 -2.31 -9.47
N ALA A 78 -2.08 -1.50 -10.54
CA ALA A 78 -2.20 -2.00 -11.92
C ALA A 78 -1.16 -3.08 -12.25
N ASN A 79 0.10 -2.90 -11.84
CA ASN A 79 1.16 -3.90 -12.01
C ASN A 79 0.85 -5.24 -11.30
N THR A 80 0.33 -5.19 -10.08
CA THR A 80 -0.06 -6.41 -9.35
C THR A 80 -1.26 -7.09 -10.01
N ALA A 81 -2.24 -6.30 -10.46
CA ALA A 81 -3.39 -6.81 -11.19
C ALA A 81 -3.01 -7.46 -12.52
N ALA A 82 -2.17 -6.80 -13.32
CA ALA A 82 -1.63 -7.34 -14.57
C ALA A 82 -0.93 -8.68 -14.34
N LYS A 83 -0.01 -8.74 -13.37
CA LYS A 83 0.70 -9.97 -13.02
C LYS A 83 -0.26 -11.09 -12.66
N PHE A 84 -1.25 -10.81 -11.81
CA PHE A 84 -2.22 -11.81 -11.38
C PHE A 84 -3.07 -12.35 -12.55
N VAL A 85 -3.65 -11.46 -13.37
CA VAL A 85 -4.53 -11.89 -14.48
C VAL A 85 -3.76 -12.61 -15.59
N LEU A 86 -2.48 -12.30 -15.77
CA LEU A 86 -1.57 -12.99 -16.69
C LEU A 86 -0.93 -14.25 -16.08
N GLY A 87 -1.18 -14.56 -14.81
CA GLY A 87 -0.64 -15.74 -14.14
C GLY A 87 0.83 -15.65 -13.74
N ILE A 88 1.40 -14.45 -13.70
CA ILE A 88 2.77 -14.19 -13.23
C ILE A 88 2.78 -14.20 -11.70
N ALA A 89 3.62 -15.06 -11.12
CA ALA A 89 3.74 -15.31 -9.68
C ALA A 89 5.19 -15.17 -9.21
N ASP A 90 5.76 -13.98 -9.41
CA ASP A 90 7.19 -13.68 -9.29
C ASP A 90 7.61 -13.01 -7.96
N ASN A 91 6.67 -12.76 -7.05
CA ASN A 91 6.93 -12.18 -5.73
C ASN A 91 5.92 -12.70 -4.71
N LEU A 92 6.19 -12.45 -3.42
CA LEU A 92 5.37 -12.93 -2.30
C LEU A 92 3.85 -12.69 -2.47
N VAL A 93 3.45 -11.51 -2.96
CA VAL A 93 2.03 -11.17 -3.13
C VAL A 93 1.42 -11.92 -4.31
N THR A 94 2.07 -11.92 -5.47
CA THR A 94 1.53 -12.56 -6.68
C THR A 94 1.54 -14.09 -6.57
N THR A 95 2.50 -14.67 -5.85
CA THR A 95 2.51 -16.10 -5.52
C THR A 95 1.37 -16.48 -4.57
N ALA A 96 1.09 -15.69 -3.54
CA ALA A 96 -0.05 -15.93 -2.64
C ALA A 96 -1.39 -15.87 -3.40
N LEU A 97 -1.58 -14.87 -4.27
CA LEU A 97 -2.74 -14.79 -5.16
C LEU A 97 -2.86 -16.01 -6.09
N ALA A 98 -1.75 -16.47 -6.67
CA ALA A 98 -1.74 -17.65 -7.52
C ALA A 98 -2.13 -18.93 -6.75
N MET A 99 -1.68 -19.08 -5.50
CA MET A 99 -2.10 -20.19 -4.63
C MET A 99 -3.58 -20.10 -4.26
N ALA A 100 -4.07 -18.90 -3.94
CA ALA A 100 -5.48 -18.68 -3.62
C ALA A 100 -6.38 -19.08 -4.79
N ARG A 101 -6.02 -18.66 -6.01
CA ARG A 101 -6.72 -19.05 -7.24
C ARG A 101 -6.71 -20.57 -7.45
N LYS A 102 -5.56 -21.23 -7.24
CA LYS A 102 -5.44 -22.71 -7.40
C LYS A 102 -6.28 -23.48 -6.39
N ALA A 103 -6.36 -22.99 -5.15
CA ALA A 103 -7.06 -23.65 -4.06
C ALA A 103 -8.54 -23.25 -3.94
N GLY A 104 -9.01 -22.28 -4.73
CA GLY A 104 -10.36 -21.74 -4.63
C GLY A 104 -10.62 -20.99 -3.31
N VAL A 105 -9.59 -20.32 -2.78
CA VAL A 105 -9.72 -19.39 -1.64
C VAL A 105 -10.26 -18.06 -2.16
N GLU A 106 -11.18 -17.41 -1.43
CA GLU A 106 -11.74 -16.13 -1.83
C GLU A 106 -10.65 -15.06 -1.97
N ILE A 107 -10.68 -14.29 -3.06
CA ILE A 107 -9.75 -13.18 -3.29
C ILE A 107 -10.54 -11.88 -3.27
N LEU A 108 -10.21 -11.00 -2.32
CA LEU A 108 -10.73 -9.64 -2.24
C LEU A 108 -9.68 -8.66 -2.77
N ALA A 109 -9.99 -7.99 -3.87
CA ALA A 109 -9.08 -7.06 -4.53
C ALA A 109 -9.58 -5.62 -4.39
N LEU A 110 -8.72 -4.70 -3.99
CA LEU A 110 -8.99 -3.25 -3.97
C LEU A 110 -8.05 -2.53 -4.96
N PRO A 111 -8.40 -2.46 -6.26
CA PRO A 111 -7.58 -1.80 -7.27
C PRO A 111 -7.40 -0.30 -7.02
N THR A 112 -6.21 0.23 -7.31
CA THR A 112 -5.92 1.67 -7.27
C THR A 112 -6.17 2.37 -8.59
N ASP A 113 -6.14 1.62 -9.70
CA ASP A 113 -6.21 2.15 -11.06
C ASP A 113 -7.53 1.69 -11.68
N ALA A 114 -8.64 2.35 -11.32
CA ALA A 114 -9.99 1.96 -11.74
C ALA A 114 -10.93 3.15 -11.89
N PRO A 115 -12.00 3.07 -12.71
CA PRO A 115 -12.86 4.23 -13.04
C PRO A 115 -13.52 4.92 -11.84
N TRP A 116 -13.68 4.22 -10.71
CA TRP A 116 -14.23 4.76 -9.47
C TRP A 116 -13.19 5.41 -8.57
N VAL A 117 -11.90 5.28 -8.88
CA VAL A 117 -10.79 5.95 -8.19
C VAL A 117 -10.48 7.24 -8.96
N LYS A 118 -10.72 8.38 -8.33
CA LYS A 118 -10.63 9.71 -8.97
C LYS A 118 -9.28 10.38 -8.81
N SER A 119 -8.53 9.99 -7.79
CA SER A 119 -7.29 10.64 -7.41
C SER A 119 -6.35 9.62 -6.76
N THR A 120 -5.07 9.94 -6.80
CA THR A 120 -4.04 9.27 -6.02
C THR A 120 -3.49 10.23 -4.97
N THR A 121 -3.16 9.70 -3.81
CA THR A 121 -2.52 10.48 -2.75
C THR A 121 -1.03 10.57 -3.05
N LEU A 122 -0.47 11.77 -3.13
CA LEU A 122 0.97 11.95 -3.30
C LEU A 122 1.71 11.81 -1.97
N PRO A 123 2.98 11.36 -1.96
CA PRO A 123 3.82 11.47 -0.77
C PRO A 123 4.12 12.94 -0.44
N CYS A 124 4.92 13.19 0.60
CA CYS A 124 5.41 14.54 0.86
C CYS A 124 6.23 15.07 -0.32
N VAL A 125 5.80 16.20 -0.87
CA VAL A 125 6.43 16.90 -2.00
C VAL A 125 6.79 18.33 -1.61
N ILE A 126 7.80 18.88 -2.26
CA ILE A 126 8.17 20.30 -2.17
C ILE A 126 7.78 20.94 -3.51
N ASN A 127 6.93 21.95 -3.45
CA ASN A 127 6.45 22.68 -4.62
C ASN A 127 7.18 24.04 -4.67
N ASP A 128 6.53 25.10 -4.19
CA ASP A 128 6.96 26.50 -4.30
C ASP A 128 8.10 26.88 -3.33
N CYS A 129 9.23 26.19 -3.43
CA CYS A 129 10.40 26.43 -2.58
C CYS A 129 11.09 27.75 -2.95
N VAL A 130 11.13 28.70 -2.01
CA VAL A 130 11.71 30.05 -2.23
C VAL A 130 13.23 30.13 -2.04
N GLY A 131 13.87 29.04 -1.64
CA GLY A 131 15.34 29.00 -1.60
C GLY A 131 16.03 29.64 -0.39
N CYS A 132 15.43 29.54 0.81
CA CYS A 132 15.94 30.17 2.04
C CYS A 132 17.40 29.83 2.36
N GLU A 133 18.12 30.69 3.07
CA GLU A 133 19.45 30.33 3.57
C GLU A 133 19.35 29.24 4.65
N ALA A 134 18.56 29.48 5.69
CA ALA A 134 18.19 28.48 6.69
C ALA A 134 16.88 27.77 6.33
N CYS A 135 16.83 26.44 6.44
CA CYS A 135 15.63 25.65 6.18
C CYS A 135 15.21 24.85 7.44
N PRO A 136 14.25 25.37 8.25
CA PRO A 136 13.76 24.66 9.43
C PRO A 136 13.20 23.26 9.15
N PRO A 137 12.47 23.01 8.04
CA PRO A 137 12.06 21.65 7.68
C PRO A 137 13.24 20.69 7.51
N GLN A 138 14.30 21.14 6.83
CA GLN A 138 15.50 20.34 6.59
C GLN A 138 16.26 20.05 7.90
N ALA A 139 16.50 21.08 8.71
CA ALA A 139 17.24 20.96 9.96
C ALA A 139 16.57 20.04 10.99
N SER A 140 15.26 19.82 10.87
CA SER A 140 14.47 19.10 11.85
C SER A 140 13.78 17.86 11.31
N CYS A 141 14.17 17.42 10.10
CA CYS A 141 13.69 16.17 9.51
C CYS A 141 14.32 14.99 10.27
N PRO A 142 13.52 14.13 10.94
CA PRO A 142 14.06 13.07 11.80
C PRO A 142 14.83 12.00 11.02
N THR A 143 14.58 11.88 9.71
CA THR A 143 15.22 10.89 8.84
C THR A 143 16.22 11.51 7.85
N GLY A 144 16.44 12.83 7.93
CA GLY A 144 17.30 13.53 6.97
C GLY A 144 16.83 13.36 5.51
N ALA A 145 15.52 13.28 5.28
CA ALA A 145 14.93 13.10 3.95
C ALA A 145 14.93 14.38 3.12
N ILE A 146 14.91 15.55 3.75
CA ILE A 146 14.99 16.83 3.05
C ILE A 146 16.46 17.16 2.81
N VAL A 147 16.82 17.34 1.54
CA VAL A 147 18.20 17.61 1.11
C VAL A 147 18.24 18.76 0.11
N GLY A 148 19.43 19.34 -0.07
CA GLY A 148 19.67 20.48 -0.94
C GLY A 148 20.24 21.65 -0.18
N ASP A 149 20.84 22.58 -0.92
CA ASP A 149 21.25 23.89 -0.40
C ASP A 149 20.12 24.87 -0.68
N ARG A 150 20.18 25.73 -1.72
CA ARG A 150 19.06 26.66 -1.99
C ARG A 150 17.75 25.94 -2.35
N VAL A 151 17.72 25.10 -3.37
CA VAL A 151 16.48 24.38 -3.72
C VAL A 151 16.42 23.04 -2.99
N ARG A 152 15.44 22.89 -2.08
CA ARG A 152 15.25 21.67 -1.31
C ARG A 152 14.40 20.66 -2.07
N ARG A 153 14.73 19.39 -1.89
CA ARG A 153 13.95 18.24 -2.38
C ARG A 153 13.81 17.19 -1.28
N ILE A 154 12.78 16.35 -1.39
CA ILE A 154 12.57 15.22 -0.49
C ILE A 154 13.06 13.94 -1.17
N LEU A 155 13.98 13.23 -0.50
CA LEU A 155 14.37 11.87 -0.83
C LEU A 155 13.28 10.92 -0.30
N LEU A 156 12.46 10.37 -1.20
CA LEU A 156 11.31 9.53 -0.86
C LEU A 156 11.74 8.26 -0.11
N GLU A 157 12.89 7.70 -0.43
CA GLU A 157 13.45 6.50 0.20
C GLU A 157 13.81 6.71 1.69
N ARG A 158 13.99 7.97 2.11
CA ARG A 158 14.23 8.35 3.51
C ARG A 158 12.99 8.89 4.19
N CYS A 159 11.98 9.32 3.43
CA CYS A 159 10.76 9.88 3.98
C CYS A 159 9.91 8.79 4.64
N VAL A 160 9.38 9.08 5.83
CA VAL A 160 8.52 8.16 6.61
C VAL A 160 7.09 8.69 6.78
N GLY A 161 6.73 9.72 6.01
CA GLY A 161 5.36 10.25 6.01
C GLY A 161 4.89 10.83 7.35
N CYS A 162 5.81 11.34 8.18
CA CYS A 162 5.49 11.88 9.51
C CYS A 162 4.91 13.30 9.51
N GLU A 163 4.89 13.98 8.37
CA GLU A 163 4.28 15.31 8.16
C GLU A 163 4.92 16.46 8.98
N ALA A 164 5.95 16.18 9.78
CA ALA A 164 6.63 17.15 10.65
C ALA A 164 7.24 18.35 9.89
N CYS A 165 7.49 18.19 8.59
CA CYS A 165 8.01 19.25 7.73
C CYS A 165 6.96 20.29 7.30
N VAL A 166 5.68 19.90 7.22
CA VAL A 166 4.59 20.75 6.69
C VAL A 166 4.45 22.01 7.53
N GLY A 167 4.29 21.86 8.84
CA GLY A 167 4.14 23.00 9.77
C GLY A 167 5.42 23.79 10.04
N LYS A 168 6.58 23.35 9.51
CA LYS A 168 7.88 24.00 9.74
C LYS A 168 8.34 24.87 8.59
N CYS A 169 7.72 24.74 7.41
CA CYS A 169 8.06 25.60 6.30
C CYS A 169 7.33 26.95 6.47
N PRO A 170 8.03 28.06 6.74
CA PRO A 170 7.36 29.35 6.93
C PRO A 170 6.66 29.86 5.67
N PHE A 171 7.03 29.34 4.50
CA PHE A 171 6.46 29.69 3.20
C PHE A 171 5.43 28.67 2.70
N GLY A 172 5.10 27.63 3.48
CA GLY A 172 4.10 26.64 3.09
C GLY A 172 4.47 25.78 1.86
N ALA A 173 5.75 25.71 1.48
CA ALA A 173 6.20 25.05 0.25
C ALA A 173 6.11 23.50 0.26
N ILE A 174 5.71 22.89 1.38
CA ILE A 174 5.71 21.43 1.57
C ILE A 174 4.27 20.96 1.79
N SER A 175 3.80 20.07 0.91
CA SER A 175 2.51 19.39 1.06
C SER A 175 2.74 17.89 1.20
N CYS A 176 2.04 17.25 2.13
CA CYS A 176 2.00 15.80 2.26
C CYS A 176 0.59 15.31 2.00
N PHE A 177 0.47 14.16 1.33
CA PHE A 177 -0.81 13.48 1.13
C PHE A 177 -1.87 14.29 0.39
N SER A 178 -1.42 15.20 -0.49
CA SER A 178 -2.31 15.90 -1.41
C SER A 178 -2.83 14.95 -2.47
N GLU A 179 -4.08 15.15 -2.89
CA GLU A 179 -4.68 14.38 -3.98
C GLU A 179 -4.23 14.92 -5.35
N ALA A 180 -3.86 14.01 -6.25
CA ALA A 180 -3.61 14.29 -7.65
C ALA A 180 -4.60 13.50 -8.50
N PRO A 181 -5.43 14.17 -9.33
CA PRO A 181 -6.34 13.48 -10.22
C PRO A 181 -5.57 12.74 -11.32
N PHE A 182 -6.14 11.65 -11.82
CA PHE A 182 -5.62 10.94 -12.99
C PHE A 182 -6.78 10.34 -13.78
N GLU A 183 -6.50 10.00 -15.03
CA GLU A 183 -7.43 9.25 -15.89
C GLU A 183 -6.94 7.81 -16.04
N VAL A 184 -7.88 6.88 -16.00
CA VAL A 184 -7.59 5.45 -16.14
C VAL A 184 -7.44 5.13 -17.62
N HIS A 185 -6.30 4.57 -17.98
CA HIS A 185 -6.00 4.21 -19.35
C HIS A 185 -6.69 2.89 -19.75
N GLU A 186 -6.90 2.67 -21.05
CA GLU A 186 -7.69 1.54 -21.57
C GLU A 186 -7.13 0.17 -21.15
N LEU A 187 -5.80 0.07 -21.06
CA LEU A 187 -5.09 -1.13 -20.62
C LEU A 187 -5.54 -1.59 -19.22
N GLU A 188 -5.65 -0.66 -18.27
CA GLU A 188 -6.12 -0.93 -16.90
C GLU A 188 -7.57 -1.41 -16.91
N LEU A 189 -8.42 -0.87 -17.79
CA LEU A 189 -9.80 -1.34 -17.94
C LEU A 189 -9.87 -2.80 -18.42
N GLU A 190 -9.00 -3.20 -19.34
CA GLU A 190 -8.92 -4.60 -19.78
C GLU A 190 -8.45 -5.53 -18.65
N ILE A 191 -7.47 -5.09 -17.86
CA ILE A 191 -6.96 -5.84 -16.71
C ILE A 191 -8.08 -6.02 -15.68
N LEU A 192 -8.84 -4.97 -15.38
CA LEU A 192 -9.96 -5.03 -14.43
C LEU A 192 -11.04 -6.02 -14.87
N LYS A 193 -11.45 -5.99 -16.15
CA LYS A 193 -12.42 -6.97 -16.70
C LYS A 193 -11.95 -8.41 -16.53
N LYS A 194 -10.64 -8.67 -16.65
CA LYS A 194 -10.05 -10.00 -16.42
C LYS A 194 -9.97 -10.33 -14.93
N LEU A 195 -9.70 -9.34 -14.08
CA LEU A 195 -9.60 -9.48 -12.63
C LEU A 195 -10.93 -9.93 -12.01
N GLU A 196 -12.06 -9.38 -12.47
CA GLU A 196 -13.41 -9.72 -11.99
C GLU A 196 -13.77 -11.21 -12.14
N LYS A 197 -13.09 -11.95 -13.02
CA LYS A 197 -13.31 -13.39 -13.19
C LYS A 197 -12.75 -14.23 -12.04
N TRP A 198 -11.74 -13.71 -11.34
CA TRP A 198 -10.95 -14.48 -10.37
C TRP A 198 -10.90 -13.86 -8.98
N ALA A 199 -11.33 -12.61 -8.85
CA ALA A 199 -11.34 -11.88 -7.59
C ALA A 199 -12.63 -11.06 -7.47
N ARG A 200 -13.12 -10.93 -6.24
CA ARG A 200 -14.15 -9.96 -5.90
C ARG A 200 -13.51 -8.58 -5.87
N VAL A 201 -13.77 -7.79 -6.91
CA VAL A 201 -13.28 -6.42 -7.03
C VAL A 201 -14.12 -5.50 -6.15
N LEU A 202 -13.44 -4.80 -5.25
CA LEU A 202 -14.02 -3.85 -4.29
C LEU A 202 -13.71 -2.44 -4.76
N LYS A 203 -14.69 -1.54 -4.61
CA LYS A 203 -14.59 -0.17 -5.13
C LYS A 203 -14.07 0.84 -4.12
N SER A 204 -14.10 0.50 -2.84
CA SER A 204 -13.66 1.41 -1.78
C SER A 204 -13.19 0.67 -0.53
N PRO A 205 -12.40 1.33 0.34
CA PRO A 205 -12.08 0.81 1.67
C PRO A 205 -13.34 0.49 2.52
N ARG A 206 -14.45 1.20 2.28
CA ARG A 206 -15.74 0.93 2.96
C ARG A 206 -16.34 -0.41 2.51
N GLU A 207 -16.29 -0.72 1.21
CA GLU A 207 -16.72 -2.02 0.70
C GLU A 207 -15.82 -3.15 1.21
N LEU A 208 -14.51 -2.91 1.29
CA LEU A 208 -13.57 -3.85 1.89
C LEU A 208 -13.90 -4.13 3.37
N ALA A 209 -14.11 -3.07 4.15
CA ALA A 209 -14.52 -3.16 5.54
C ALA A 209 -15.84 -3.94 5.71
N ALA A 210 -16.81 -3.69 4.82
CA ALA A 210 -18.09 -4.40 4.82
C ALA A 210 -17.93 -5.88 4.47
N ALA A 211 -17.13 -6.20 3.45
CA ALA A 211 -16.83 -7.59 3.05
C ALA A 211 -16.13 -8.38 4.15
N LEU A 212 -15.32 -7.71 4.97
CA LEU A 212 -14.58 -8.29 6.10
C LEU A 212 -15.34 -8.25 7.44
N GLY A 213 -16.58 -7.71 7.48
CA GLY A 213 -17.37 -7.63 8.72
C GLY A 213 -16.85 -6.64 9.76
N VAL A 214 -16.11 -5.60 9.35
CA VAL A 214 -15.45 -4.62 10.23
C VAL A 214 -15.88 -3.18 9.91
N ARG A 215 -17.13 -2.84 10.23
CA ARG A 215 -17.64 -1.45 10.14
C ARG A 215 -17.05 -0.58 11.26
#